data_AF-M1B118-F1
#
_entry.id   AF-M1B118-F1
#
_cell.length_a   1.000
_cell.length_b   1.000
_cell.length_c   1.000
_cell.angle_alpha   90.00
_cell.angle_beta   90.00
_cell.angle_gamma   90.00
#
_symmetry.space_group_name_H-M   'P 1'
#
loop_
_entity.id
_entity.type
_entity.pdbx_description
1 polymer ?
#
loop_
_entity_poly.entity_id
_entity_poly.type
_entity_poly.pdbx_seq_one_letter_code
_entity_poly.pdbx_strand_id
1 'polypeptide(L)'
;MWKAYNFPVFLLSNSSTLALQEVALRNEKRKKSSTVDVADFDLVMQTTKSGTRDSESCLREQTCLPLGGYSVWSALPPIIVSSSKKAKPVILTVASMDAASLFRDVSIGADSPISGLISLLAVVDALSRVDGLGDLDKQLVFAVFTGEAWGYLGSRRFLLELDQHSDAVSGLDLALIETVYVFCCTTFARVH
;
A
#
# COMPACT_ATOMS: atom_id res chain seq x y z
N MET A 1 -7.14 -12.65 -7.61
CA MET A 1 -7.00 -11.29 -8.18
C MET A 1 -6.32 -11.28 -9.54
N TRP A 2 -5.26 -12.09 -9.76
CA TRP A 2 -4.38 -12.00 -10.94
C TRP A 2 -4.87 -12.67 -12.24
N LYS A 3 -6.16 -12.98 -12.36
CA LYS A 3 -6.72 -13.55 -13.60
C LYS A 3 -7.45 -12.46 -14.38
N ALA A 4 -7.25 -12.43 -15.69
CA ALA A 4 -8.07 -11.61 -16.58
C ALA A 4 -9.47 -12.24 -16.69
N TYR A 5 -10.49 -11.45 -16.43
CA TYR A 5 -11.88 -11.82 -16.66
C TYR A 5 -12.38 -11.11 -17.92
N ASN A 6 -13.11 -11.84 -18.75
CA ASN A 6 -13.77 -11.29 -19.95
C ASN A 6 -15.20 -10.81 -19.68
N PHE A 7 -15.58 -10.71 -18.41
CA PHE A 7 -16.86 -10.20 -17.95
C PHE A 7 -16.62 -9.28 -16.73
N PRO A 8 -17.46 -8.24 -16.54
CA PRO A 8 -17.37 -7.36 -15.39
C PRO A 8 -17.80 -8.09 -14.11
N VAL A 9 -17.18 -7.74 -12.99
CA VAL A 9 -17.54 -8.24 -11.66
C VAL A 9 -17.73 -7.05 -10.74
N PHE A 10 -18.90 -6.96 -10.10
CA PHE A 10 -19.24 -5.86 -9.20
C PHE A 10 -19.36 -6.36 -7.77
N LEU A 11 -18.89 -5.54 -6.83
CA LEU A 11 -19.17 -5.72 -5.42
C LEU A 11 -20.41 -4.91 -5.05
N LEU A 12 -21.35 -5.56 -4.39
CA LEU A 12 -22.61 -4.95 -3.97
C LEU A 12 -22.57 -4.63 -2.48
N SER A 13 -23.25 -3.55 -2.09
CA SER A 13 -23.54 -3.28 -0.69
C SER A 13 -24.51 -4.32 -0.12
N ASN A 14 -24.60 -4.41 1.20
CA ASN A 14 -25.51 -5.36 1.86
C ASN A 14 -26.98 -5.13 1.45
N SER A 15 -27.44 -3.86 1.44
CA SER A 15 -28.80 -3.51 1.04
C SER A 15 -29.10 -3.87 -0.42
N SER A 16 -28.20 -3.54 -1.34
CA SER A 16 -28.36 -3.88 -2.77
C SER A 16 -28.30 -5.38 -3.01
N THR A 17 -27.47 -6.11 -2.26
CA THR A 17 -27.39 -7.58 -2.32
C THR A 17 -28.72 -8.22 -1.96
N LEU A 18 -29.36 -7.78 -0.87
CA LEU A 18 -30.67 -8.30 -0.44
C LEU A 18 -31.76 -8.03 -1.47
N ALA A 19 -31.81 -6.81 -2.02
CA ALA A 19 -32.78 -6.44 -3.05
C ALA A 19 -32.61 -7.27 -4.33
N LEU A 20 -31.37 -7.44 -4.81
CA LEU A 20 -31.07 -8.24 -5.99
C LEU A 20 -31.31 -9.73 -5.77
N GLN A 21 -31.01 -10.24 -4.58
CA GLN A 21 -31.29 -11.63 -4.23
C GLN A 21 -32.79 -11.92 -4.23
N GLU A 22 -33.62 -11.00 -3.72
CA GLU A 22 -35.07 -11.13 -3.76
C GLU A 22 -35.59 -11.18 -5.21
N VAL A 23 -35.13 -10.27 -6.07
CA VAL A 23 -35.49 -10.24 -7.49
C VAL A 23 -35.04 -11.52 -8.20
N ALA A 24 -33.82 -11.98 -7.97
CA ALA A 24 -33.28 -13.21 -8.56
C ALA A 24 -34.11 -14.45 -8.18
N LEU A 25 -34.48 -14.58 -6.90
CA LEU A 25 -35.34 -15.67 -6.42
C LEU A 25 -36.76 -15.60 -6.99
N ARG A 26 -37.30 -14.40 -7.19
CA ARG A 26 -38.61 -14.22 -7.85
C ARG A 26 -38.56 -14.65 -9.31
N ASN A 27 -37.48 -14.35 -10.02
CA ASN A 27 -37.27 -14.80 -11.40
C ASN A 27 -37.16 -16.32 -11.50
N GLU A 28 -36.40 -16.97 -10.62
CA GLU A 28 -36.23 -18.43 -10.58
C GLU A 28 -37.56 -19.17 -10.33
N LYS A 29 -38.32 -18.74 -9.32
CA LYS A 29 -39.60 -19.37 -8.93
C LYS A 29 -40.66 -19.29 -10.03
N ARG A 30 -40.58 -18.29 -10.91
CA ARG A 30 -41.64 -18.02 -11.89
C ARG A 30 -41.71 -19.03 -13.05
N LYS A 31 -40.73 -19.95 -13.23
CA LYS A 31 -40.69 -21.01 -14.27
C LYS A 31 -41.19 -20.56 -15.68
N LYS A 32 -41.10 -19.28 -15.99
CA LYS A 32 -41.45 -18.72 -17.30
C LYS A 32 -40.21 -18.76 -18.19
N SER A 33 -40.43 -18.95 -19.49
CA SER A 33 -39.35 -19.01 -20.48
C SER A 33 -38.53 -17.71 -20.60
N SER A 34 -39.01 -16.59 -20.05
CA SER A 34 -38.36 -15.29 -20.11
C SER A 34 -38.21 -14.66 -18.72
N THR A 35 -37.02 -14.10 -18.47
CA THR A 35 -36.73 -13.26 -17.29
C THR A 35 -37.54 -11.96 -17.37
N VAL A 36 -38.26 -11.62 -16.30
CA VAL A 36 -39.12 -10.42 -16.27
C VAL A 36 -38.32 -9.21 -15.78
N ASP A 37 -37.50 -9.42 -14.75
CA ASP A 37 -36.64 -8.38 -14.20
C ASP A 37 -35.19 -8.65 -14.60
N VAL A 38 -34.52 -7.65 -15.18
CA VAL A 38 -33.12 -7.74 -15.62
C VAL A 38 -32.33 -6.62 -14.95
N ALA A 39 -31.11 -6.92 -14.53
CA ALA A 39 -30.16 -5.90 -14.08
C ALA A 39 -29.49 -5.29 -15.31
N ASP A 40 -29.72 -4.00 -15.52
CA ASP A 40 -28.98 -3.21 -16.51
C ASP A 40 -27.87 -2.43 -15.81
N PHE A 41 -26.70 -2.36 -16.45
CA PHE A 41 -25.54 -1.65 -15.95
C PHE A 41 -25.15 -0.58 -16.96
N ASP A 42 -25.45 0.68 -16.63
CA ASP A 42 -25.04 1.86 -17.42
C ASP A 42 -23.53 2.18 -17.35
N LEU A 43 -22.74 1.29 -16.75
CA LEU A 43 -21.31 1.47 -16.54
C LEU A 43 -20.51 0.53 -17.44
N VAL A 44 -19.70 1.11 -18.32
CA VAL A 44 -18.74 0.35 -19.11
C VAL A 44 -17.50 0.08 -18.24
N MET A 45 -17.26 -1.17 -17.85
CA MET A 45 -15.97 -1.58 -17.27
C MET A 45 -14.90 -1.69 -18.36
N GLN A 46 -14.47 -0.55 -18.90
CA GLN A 46 -13.27 -0.47 -19.74
C GLN A 46 -12.13 0.11 -18.91
N THR A 47 -11.21 -0.77 -18.48
CA THR A 47 -10.00 -0.35 -17.76
C THR A 47 -8.91 0.16 -18.70
N THR A 48 -8.98 -0.18 -19.99
CA THR A 48 -8.04 0.26 -21.03
C THR A 48 -8.78 0.53 -22.35
N LYS A 49 -8.21 1.41 -23.18
CA LYS A 49 -8.69 1.68 -24.54
C LYS A 49 -8.63 0.40 -25.38
N SER A 50 -9.59 0.23 -26.29
CA SER A 50 -9.57 -0.91 -27.23
C SER A 50 -8.23 -0.94 -27.99
N GLY A 51 -7.52 -2.06 -27.89
CA GLY A 51 -6.21 -2.28 -28.52
C GLY A 51 -4.99 -2.21 -27.59
N THR A 52 -5.10 -1.65 -26.38
CA THR A 52 -3.99 -1.65 -25.40
C THR A 52 -4.12 -2.83 -24.43
N ARG A 53 -3.23 -3.81 -24.54
CA ARG A 53 -3.25 -5.07 -23.75
C ARG A 53 -2.16 -5.17 -22.70
N ASP A 54 -1.15 -4.31 -22.76
CA ASP A 54 0.00 -4.29 -21.88
C ASP A 54 0.28 -2.86 -21.37
N SER A 55 1.11 -2.78 -20.33
CA SER A 55 1.47 -1.50 -19.71
C SER A 55 2.25 -0.58 -20.65
N GLU A 56 3.09 -1.12 -21.54
CA GLU A 56 3.89 -0.34 -22.49
C GLU A 56 2.99 0.40 -23.49
N SER A 57 2.14 -0.34 -24.21
CA SER A 57 1.17 0.18 -25.16
C SER A 57 0.21 1.16 -24.49
N CYS A 58 -0.22 0.84 -23.27
CA CYS A 58 -1.15 1.67 -22.52
C CYS A 58 -0.54 3.02 -22.11
N LEU A 59 0.71 3.03 -21.65
CA LEU A 59 1.46 4.26 -21.32
C LEU A 59 1.81 5.05 -22.58
N ARG A 60 2.21 4.38 -23.67
CA ARG A 60 2.53 5.03 -24.95
C ARG A 60 1.33 5.77 -25.54
N GLU A 61 0.15 5.16 -25.48
CA GLU A 61 -1.12 5.74 -25.93
C GLU A 61 -1.73 6.70 -24.91
N GLN A 62 -1.09 6.89 -23.74
CA GLN A 62 -1.58 7.74 -22.64
C GLN A 62 -2.99 7.36 -22.14
N THR A 63 -3.28 6.05 -22.12
CA THR A 63 -4.60 5.51 -21.74
C THR A 63 -4.64 4.97 -20.31
N CYS A 64 -3.52 5.00 -19.60
CA CYS A 64 -3.43 4.70 -18.17
C CYS A 64 -2.33 5.52 -17.51
N LEU A 65 -2.34 5.49 -16.18
CA LEU A 65 -1.32 6.09 -15.33
C LEU A 65 -0.57 4.99 -14.57
N PRO A 66 0.72 5.20 -14.28
CA PRO A 66 1.44 4.31 -13.40
C PRO A 66 0.78 4.29 -12.02
N LEU A 67 0.70 3.11 -11.41
CA LEU A 67 0.33 3.00 -10.02
C LEU A 67 1.45 3.61 -9.18
N GLY A 68 1.08 4.42 -8.20
CA GLY A 68 2.04 5.10 -7.35
C GLY A 68 1.37 5.81 -6.20
N GLY A 69 2.20 6.43 -5.37
CA GLY A 69 1.81 7.18 -4.18
C GLY A 69 3.06 7.73 -3.50
N TYR A 70 2.87 8.34 -2.33
CA TYR A 70 3.96 8.84 -1.51
C TYR A 70 4.23 7.92 -0.35
N SER A 71 5.49 7.51 -0.21
CA SER A 71 6.00 6.91 1.02
C SER A 71 6.48 8.02 1.95
N VAL A 72 6.40 7.81 3.25
CA VAL A 72 6.78 8.80 4.26
C VAL A 72 7.83 8.19 5.15
N TRP A 73 8.87 8.95 5.50
CA TRP A 73 9.83 8.54 6.50
C TRP A 73 10.17 9.70 7.43
N SER A 74 10.63 9.38 8.64
CA SER A 74 11.01 10.34 9.65
C SER A 74 12.10 9.74 10.55
N ALA A 75 12.84 10.60 11.23
CA ALA A 75 13.93 10.19 12.11
C ALA A 75 13.78 10.82 13.50
N LEU A 76 14.06 10.03 14.54
CA LEU A 76 14.09 10.46 15.94
C LEU A 76 15.45 10.11 16.56
N PRO A 77 16.23 11.08 17.04
CA PRO A 77 16.07 12.54 16.89
C PRO A 77 16.22 13.00 15.42
N PRO A 78 15.83 14.24 15.05
CA PRO A 78 15.96 14.73 13.68
C PRO A 78 17.41 14.69 13.17
N ILE A 79 17.59 14.26 11.92
CA ILE A 79 18.92 14.18 11.29
C ILE A 79 19.36 15.58 10.89
N ILE A 80 20.47 16.05 11.46
CA ILE A 80 21.08 17.34 11.11
C ILE A 80 22.24 17.08 10.14
N VAL A 81 21.96 17.24 8.84
CA VAL A 81 22.91 17.01 7.74
C VAL A 81 24.17 17.89 7.83
N SER A 82 24.07 19.04 8.52
CA SER A 82 25.15 20.02 8.69
C SER A 82 26.05 19.80 9.91
N SER A 83 25.81 18.78 10.73
CA SER A 83 26.61 18.57 11.95
C SER A 83 27.86 17.70 11.67
N SER A 84 29.03 18.19 12.07
CA SER A 84 30.32 17.48 12.01
C SER A 84 30.41 16.25 12.95
N LYS A 85 29.28 15.77 13.48
CA LYS A 85 29.26 14.60 14.36
C LYS A 85 29.40 13.33 13.53
N LYS A 86 30.10 12.33 14.09
CA LYS A 86 30.23 11.01 13.46
C LYS A 86 28.84 10.45 13.14
N ALA A 87 28.68 9.90 11.95
CA ALA A 87 27.47 9.23 11.53
C ALA A 87 27.14 8.09 12.51
N LYS A 88 25.91 8.10 13.05
CA LYS A 88 25.43 7.06 13.96
C LYS A 88 24.85 5.89 13.15
N PRO A 89 25.03 4.63 13.59
CA PRO A 89 24.32 3.50 13.01
C PRO A 89 22.80 3.72 13.07
N VAL A 90 22.11 3.37 11.99
CA VAL A 90 20.67 3.56 11.81
C VAL A 90 19.93 2.26 12.08
N ILE A 91 18.90 2.35 12.94
CA ILE A 91 17.85 1.33 13.05
C ILE A 91 16.67 1.82 12.22
N LEU A 92 16.39 1.13 11.13
CA LEU A 92 15.28 1.42 10.24
C LEU A 92 14.09 0.56 10.63
N THR A 93 12.99 1.19 10.99
CA THR A 93 11.72 0.52 11.30
C THR A 93 10.72 0.84 10.20
N VAL A 94 10.14 -0.18 9.57
CA VAL A 94 9.30 -0.01 8.39
C VAL A 94 7.93 -0.66 8.58
N ALA A 95 6.91 -0.06 7.98
CA ALA A 95 5.57 -0.64 7.83
C ALA A 95 5.05 -0.38 6.40
N SER A 96 4.16 -1.24 5.91
CA SER A 96 3.38 -0.93 4.71
C SER A 96 2.14 -0.11 5.09
N MET A 97 1.57 0.63 4.13
CA MET A 97 0.28 1.32 4.29
C MET A 97 -0.82 0.83 3.34
N ASP A 98 -0.47 0.13 2.26
CA ASP A 98 -1.41 -0.28 1.23
C ASP A 98 -1.78 -1.76 1.29
N ALA A 99 -3.04 -2.05 0.95
CA ALA A 99 -3.60 -3.39 0.84
C ALA A 99 -4.10 -3.63 -0.60
N ALA A 100 -4.07 -4.90 -1.03
CA ALA A 100 -4.69 -5.30 -2.28
C ALA A 100 -5.96 -6.12 -2.01
N SER A 101 -7.02 -5.82 -2.75
CA SER A 101 -8.29 -6.54 -2.76
C SER A 101 -8.78 -6.71 -4.19
N LEU A 102 -9.62 -7.71 -4.43
CA LEU A 102 -10.26 -7.91 -5.74
C LEU A 102 -11.05 -6.66 -6.16
N PHE A 103 -11.65 -5.98 -5.18
CA PHE A 103 -12.33 -4.70 -5.35
C PHE A 103 -11.52 -3.62 -4.65
N ARG A 104 -10.86 -2.76 -5.42
CA ARG A 104 -9.87 -1.81 -4.88
C ARG A 104 -10.45 -0.91 -3.79
N ASP A 105 -11.70 -0.48 -3.97
CA ASP A 105 -12.39 0.42 -3.04
C ASP A 105 -12.71 -0.22 -1.69
N VAL A 106 -12.63 -1.55 -1.60
CA VAL A 106 -12.86 -2.32 -0.37
C VAL A 106 -11.61 -3.14 -0.05
N SER A 107 -10.56 -2.41 0.32
CA SER A 107 -9.25 -2.93 0.73
C SER A 107 -8.98 -2.57 2.19
N ILE A 108 -9.73 -3.16 3.12
CA ILE A 108 -9.62 -2.85 4.55
C ILE A 108 -8.23 -3.19 5.10
N GLY A 109 -7.63 -4.32 4.70
CA GLY A 109 -6.26 -4.66 5.12
C GLY A 109 -6.02 -4.59 6.63
N ALA A 110 -7.03 -4.97 7.43
CA ALA A 110 -7.01 -4.78 8.89
C ALA A 110 -5.89 -5.58 9.56
N ASP A 111 -5.69 -6.82 9.14
CA ASP A 111 -4.62 -7.68 9.64
C ASP A 111 -3.28 -7.13 9.15
N SER A 112 -3.04 -7.03 7.85
CA SER A 112 -1.92 -6.29 7.27
C SER A 112 -2.44 -5.51 6.06
N PRO A 113 -2.11 -4.20 5.91
CA PRO A 113 -1.03 -3.43 6.54
C PRO A 113 -1.42 -2.56 7.76
N ILE A 114 -2.71 -2.35 8.04
CA ILE A 114 -3.14 -1.29 8.96
C ILE A 114 -2.65 -1.53 10.40
N SER A 115 -2.70 -2.76 10.90
CA SER A 115 -2.23 -3.07 12.26
C SER A 115 -0.74 -2.77 12.45
N GLY A 116 0.08 -3.05 11.43
CA GLY A 116 1.52 -2.77 11.42
C GLY A 116 1.79 -1.27 11.45
N LEU A 117 1.06 -0.50 10.65
CA LEU A 117 1.12 0.96 10.65
C LEU A 117 0.72 1.56 12.01
N ILE A 118 -0.40 1.12 12.59
CA ILE A 118 -0.85 1.60 13.90
C ILE A 118 0.18 1.27 14.98
N SER A 119 0.73 0.06 14.96
CA SER A 119 1.77 -0.36 15.90
C SER A 119 3.03 0.51 15.78
N LEU A 120 3.47 0.80 14.55
CA LEU A 120 4.60 1.69 14.30
C LEU A 120 4.33 3.11 14.83
N LEU A 121 3.15 3.66 14.54
CA LEU A 121 2.77 4.99 15.02
C LEU A 121 2.68 5.05 16.56
N ALA A 122 2.18 3.99 17.19
CA ALA A 122 2.16 3.89 18.65
C ALA A 122 3.56 3.85 19.25
N VAL A 123 4.51 3.14 18.61
CA VAL A 123 5.93 3.14 19.01
C VAL A 123 6.54 4.54 18.84
N VAL A 124 6.26 5.22 17.73
CA VAL A 124 6.74 6.58 17.48
C VAL A 124 6.17 7.57 18.50
N ASP A 125 4.87 7.51 18.81
CA ASP A 125 4.23 8.35 19.84
C ASP A 125 4.85 8.08 21.22
N ALA A 126 5.06 6.82 21.59
CA ALA A 126 5.67 6.46 22.87
C ALA A 126 7.11 7.00 22.98
N LEU A 127 7.92 6.83 21.92
CA LEU A 127 9.29 7.32 21.88
C LEU A 127 9.37 8.85 21.85
N SER A 128 8.38 9.54 21.26
CA SER A 128 8.36 11.01 21.20
C SER A 128 8.25 11.68 22.58
N ARG A 129 7.77 10.95 23.58
CA ARG A 129 7.56 11.41 24.96
C ARG A 129 8.70 11.07 25.91
N VAL A 130 9.70 10.34 25.43
CA VAL A 130 10.86 9.93 26.25
C VAL A 130 11.94 11.00 26.15
N ASP A 131 12.43 11.46 27.30
CA ASP A 131 13.57 12.37 27.37
C ASP A 131 14.89 11.62 27.14
N GLY A 132 15.92 12.32 26.65
CA GLY A 132 17.26 11.74 26.43
C GLY A 132 17.44 11.02 25.10
N LEU A 133 16.51 11.17 24.14
CA LEU A 133 16.66 10.56 22.81
C LEU A 133 17.88 11.07 22.02
N GLY A 134 18.39 12.26 22.35
CA GLY A 134 19.58 12.83 21.73
C GLY A 134 20.89 12.09 22.03
N ASP A 135 20.93 11.41 23.19
CA ASP A 135 22.13 10.76 23.71
C ASP A 135 22.26 9.29 23.26
N LEU A 136 21.31 8.76 22.47
CA LEU A 136 21.43 7.41 21.93
C LEU A 136 22.62 7.29 20.97
N ASP A 137 23.33 6.17 21.07
CA ASP A 137 24.41 5.82 20.15
C ASP A 137 23.91 5.47 18.74
N LYS A 138 22.60 5.20 18.59
CA LYS A 138 21.95 4.81 17.34
C LYS A 138 20.87 5.82 16.93
N GLN A 139 20.70 5.98 15.62
CA GLN A 139 19.67 6.80 15.02
C GLN A 139 18.43 5.95 14.72
N LEU A 140 17.26 6.36 15.20
CA LEU A 140 16.01 5.68 14.86
C LEU A 140 15.40 6.35 13.64
N VAL A 141 15.01 5.53 12.66
CA VAL A 141 14.34 5.96 11.44
C VAL A 141 13.09 5.12 11.27
N PHE A 142 11.98 5.78 10.97
CA PHE A 142 10.68 5.16 10.78
C PHE A 142 10.23 5.45 9.36
N ALA A 143 9.90 4.43 8.58
CA ALA A 143 9.40 4.57 7.21
C ALA A 143 8.08 3.84 7.02
N VAL A 144 7.18 4.44 6.26
CA VAL A 144 5.92 3.87 5.86
C VAL A 144 5.85 3.86 4.34
N PHE A 145 5.84 2.66 3.76
CA PHE A 145 5.89 2.47 2.32
C PHE A 145 4.52 2.22 1.73
N THR A 146 4.28 2.84 0.57
CA THR A 146 3.08 2.65 -0.25
C THR A 146 3.40 1.83 -1.50
N GLY A 147 2.41 1.11 -2.02
CA GLY A 147 2.56 0.24 -3.17
C GLY A 147 3.34 -1.06 -2.87
N GLU A 148 3.42 -1.47 -1.59
CA GLU A 148 4.09 -2.71 -1.21
C GLU A 148 3.32 -3.94 -1.72
N ALA A 149 1.99 -3.88 -1.76
CA ALA A 149 1.15 -4.95 -2.33
C ALA A 149 1.27 -5.07 -3.86
N TRP A 150 1.88 -4.08 -4.51
CA TRP A 150 2.05 -3.98 -5.97
C TRP A 150 3.52 -4.18 -6.38
N GLY A 151 4.21 -5.11 -5.73
CA GLY A 151 5.59 -5.47 -6.07
C GLY A 151 6.64 -4.57 -5.43
N TYR A 152 6.41 -4.18 -4.16
CA TYR A 152 7.37 -3.42 -3.37
C TYR A 152 7.73 -2.06 -3.99
N LEU A 153 6.73 -1.37 -4.57
CA LEU A 153 6.96 -0.16 -5.36
C LEU A 153 7.60 0.95 -4.51
N GLY A 154 7.13 1.15 -3.30
CA GLY A 154 7.62 2.17 -2.38
C GLY A 154 9.01 1.87 -1.85
N SER A 155 9.21 0.68 -1.27
CA SER A 155 10.50 0.29 -0.69
C SER A 155 11.62 0.16 -1.72
N ARG A 156 11.32 -0.35 -2.93
CA ARG A 156 12.30 -0.36 -4.03
C ARG A 156 12.67 1.04 -4.51
N ARG A 157 11.70 1.95 -4.61
CA ARG A 157 11.99 3.35 -4.95
C ARG A 157 12.85 3.99 -3.86
N PHE A 158 12.55 3.75 -2.58
CA PHE A 158 13.34 4.27 -1.47
C PHE A 158 14.80 3.80 -1.52
N LEU A 159 15.06 2.52 -1.77
CA LEU A 159 16.43 2.00 -1.93
C LEU A 159 17.16 2.62 -3.12
N LEU A 160 16.46 2.84 -4.23
CA LEU A 160 17.03 3.52 -5.39
C LEU A 160 17.39 4.99 -5.09
N GLU A 161 16.54 5.70 -4.35
CA GLU A 161 16.81 7.09 -3.94
C GLU A 161 18.00 7.17 -2.98
N LEU A 162 18.18 6.16 -2.10
CA LEU A 162 19.36 6.04 -1.22
C LEU A 162 20.64 5.81 -2.01
N ASP A 163 20.62 4.90 -2.98
CA ASP A 163 21.78 4.66 -3.86
C ASP A 163 22.15 5.92 -4.67
N GLN A 164 21.14 6.64 -5.15
CA GLN A 164 21.33 7.88 -5.91
C GLN A 164 21.61 9.12 -5.06
N HIS A 165 21.58 9.01 -3.72
CA HIS A 165 21.79 10.12 -2.78
C HIS A 165 20.87 11.33 -3.06
N SER A 166 19.60 11.04 -3.35
CA SER A 166 18.59 12.04 -3.68
C SER A 166 18.22 12.91 -2.48
N ASP A 167 17.73 14.12 -2.76
CA ASP A 167 17.26 15.07 -1.73
C ASP A 167 16.17 14.46 -0.82
N ALA A 168 15.38 13.53 -1.35
CA ALA A 168 14.30 12.86 -0.62
C ALA A 168 14.77 12.00 0.56
N VAL A 169 16.05 11.60 0.58
CA VAL A 169 16.66 10.74 1.61
C VAL A 169 17.93 11.38 2.19
N SER A 170 18.06 12.70 2.04
CA SER A 170 19.23 13.44 2.51
C SER A 170 19.51 13.19 4.00
N GLY A 171 20.76 12.82 4.30
CA GLY A 171 21.21 12.48 5.65
C GLY A 171 21.07 11.01 6.03
N LEU A 172 20.45 10.17 5.19
CA LEU A 172 20.47 8.72 5.32
C LEU A 172 21.46 8.12 4.32
N ASP A 173 22.28 7.19 4.81
CA ASP A 173 23.19 6.39 3.99
C ASP A 173 22.88 4.91 4.22
N LEU A 174 22.79 4.16 3.13
CA LEU A 174 22.56 2.71 3.14
C LEU A 174 23.63 1.98 3.97
N ALA A 175 24.89 2.45 3.95
CA ALA A 175 26.00 1.85 4.70
C ALA A 175 25.86 1.99 6.22
N LEU A 176 25.03 2.92 6.70
CA LEU A 176 24.80 3.15 8.12
C LEU A 176 23.65 2.30 8.67
N ILE A 177 22.83 1.69 7.81
CA ILE A 177 21.69 0.88 8.24
C ILE A 177 22.20 -0.44 8.81
N GLU A 178 22.12 -0.60 10.12
CA GLU A 178 22.58 -1.78 10.84
C GLU A 178 21.45 -2.80 11.04
N THR A 179 20.24 -2.33 11.30
CA THR A 179 19.11 -3.20 11.62
C THR A 179 17.83 -2.69 10.98
N VAL A 180 17.07 -3.62 10.38
CA VAL A 180 15.76 -3.34 9.81
C VAL A 180 14.69 -4.12 10.57
N TYR A 181 13.72 -3.41 11.14
CA TYR A 181 12.52 -4.01 11.74
C TYR A 181 11.33 -3.79 10.83
N VAL A 182 10.65 -4.87 10.45
CA VAL A 182 9.44 -4.82 9.64
C VAL A 182 8.24 -5.08 10.53
N PHE A 183 7.34 -4.11 10.65
CA PHE A 183 6.05 -4.28 11.32
C PHE A 183 5.04 -4.85 10.32
N CYS A 184 4.82 -6.17 10.41
CA CYS A 184 3.76 -6.88 9.69
C CYS A 184 3.00 -7.76 10.69
N CYS A 185 1.72 -7.99 10.44
CA CYS A 185 0.93 -8.78 11.37
C CYS A 185 1.40 -10.23 11.42
N THR A 186 1.50 -10.73 12.65
CA THR A 186 1.84 -12.09 13.10
C THR A 186 3.30 -12.56 13.10
N THR A 187 4.29 -11.84 12.56
CA THR A 187 5.69 -12.24 12.80
C THR A 187 6.62 -11.03 12.85
N PHE A 188 7.32 -10.86 13.98
CA PHE A 188 8.51 -10.04 14.10
C PHE A 188 9.61 -10.74 13.27
N ALA A 189 9.54 -10.64 11.95
CA ALA A 189 10.52 -11.22 11.06
C ALA A 189 11.77 -10.34 11.11
N ARG A 190 12.78 -10.80 11.86
CA ARG A 190 14.12 -10.23 11.83
C ARG A 190 14.70 -10.54 10.45
N VAL A 191 14.82 -9.53 9.59
CA VAL A 191 15.57 -9.65 8.35
C VAL A 191 17.05 -9.69 8.75
N HIS A 192 17.68 -10.84 8.55
CA HIS A 192 19.10 -11.08 8.81
C HIS A 192 19.96 -10.62 7.63
#